data_AF-A0A9Q4G046-F1
#
_entry.id   AF-A0A9Q4G046-F1
#
_cell.length_a   1.000
_cell.length_b   1.000
_cell.length_c   1.000
_cell.angle_alpha   90.00
_cell.angle_beta   90.00
_cell.angle_gamma   90.00
#
_symmetry.space_group_name_H-M   'P 1'
#
loop_
_entity.id
_entity.type
_entity.pdbx_description
1 polymer ?
#
loop_
_entity_poly.entity_id
_entity_poly.type
_entity_poly.pdbx_seq_one_letter_code
_entity_poly.pdbx_strand_id
1 'polypeptide(L)'
;MLRSKKLVGVALSTLVLLAACGANDENNNENEAAAANENVEENEEVNDEEETNNEENEEVDEQPETEVTEGEIFNTFVGEETDGDLELIYTNTDANYVNDMDGFTITVEAYEVVKVTDMHANHANNFGDEREGYVVTAKATLENTRDNDVYYNANLGIRLADNHNVVHSARMYVPEERQLKADADVNMFKANTEQEFWFASRVTNDQFDEMLENGARYIIEGNASETGEYSDSLGGDQTFDFNVTDEQAGEATEAHDFYRDDFTANNMGEKTLFAEVADLNDSQELEGVTATVEGVQYVDFVPNEANEARFSNFEGEDIVILTAKLLVDNESDETVSLFMLDSMVNANDGEGRYLSSTGSSVSQNDLEPGQSGEAYLTFIFQKKYFNIYDELKLEVGPFRDAEAQDLFKGLELEFDLPLE
;
A
#
# COMPACT_ATOMS: atom_id res chain seq x y z
N MET A 1 -37.96 -41.01 32.72
CA MET A 1 -38.88 -40.92 33.88
C MET A 1 -38.06 -40.47 35.09
N LEU A 2 -38.35 -39.45 35.91
CA LEU A 2 -39.29 -38.29 35.92
C LEU A 2 -38.40 -37.00 36.00
N ARG A 3 -38.75 -35.75 35.63
CA ARG A 3 -39.96 -34.88 35.77
C ARG A 3 -40.19 -34.18 37.13
N SER A 4 -39.50 -33.05 37.35
CA SER A 4 -39.97 -31.77 37.94
C SER A 4 -38.85 -30.70 37.78
N LYS A 5 -39.00 -29.39 37.51
CA LYS A 5 -40.05 -28.34 37.44
C LYS A 5 -40.38 -27.50 38.71
N LYS A 6 -39.92 -26.23 38.63
CA LYS A 6 -40.45 -24.93 39.17
C LYS A 6 -40.21 -24.52 40.63
N LEU A 7 -39.51 -23.37 40.78
CA LEU A 7 -39.83 -22.11 41.52
C LEU A 7 -38.71 -21.12 41.11
N VAL A 8 -38.88 -19.91 40.56
CA VAL A 8 -39.82 -18.77 40.72
C VAL A 8 -39.50 -17.90 41.94
N GLY A 9 -38.95 -16.70 41.67
CA GLY A 9 -39.17 -15.49 42.48
C GLY A 9 -37.94 -14.86 43.14
N VAL A 10 -37.47 -13.72 42.61
CA VAL A 10 -37.58 -12.37 43.21
C VAL A 10 -36.73 -11.40 42.38
N ALA A 11 -37.24 -10.20 42.10
CA ALA A 11 -36.47 -9.11 41.48
C ALA A 11 -36.00 -8.12 42.55
N LEU A 12 -34.82 -7.53 42.35
CA LEU A 12 -34.37 -6.36 43.11
C LEU A 12 -33.69 -5.38 42.15
N SER A 13 -34.18 -4.14 42.13
CA SER A 13 -33.64 -3.06 41.29
C SER A 13 -32.78 -2.12 42.13
N THR A 14 -31.72 -1.56 41.52
CA THR A 14 -30.98 -0.44 42.12
C THR A 14 -30.27 0.37 41.03
N LEU A 15 -30.90 1.45 40.55
CA LEU A 15 -30.12 2.54 39.95
C LEU A 15 -29.54 3.41 41.07
N VAL A 16 -28.31 3.87 40.88
CA VAL A 16 -27.71 4.94 41.69
C VAL A 16 -27.28 6.05 40.74
N LEU A 17 -28.12 7.09 40.65
CA LEU A 17 -27.73 8.37 40.06
C LEU A 17 -27.06 9.20 41.15
N LEU A 18 -25.82 9.63 40.92
CA LEU A 18 -25.15 10.60 41.77
C LEU A 18 -25.53 12.01 41.34
N ALA A 19 -26.25 12.73 42.20
CA ALA A 19 -26.54 14.15 42.02
C ALA A 19 -25.52 15.01 42.78
N ALA A 20 -25.15 16.15 42.19
CA ALA A 20 -24.46 17.24 42.88
C ALA A 20 -25.39 18.46 42.92
N CYS A 21 -25.77 18.89 44.13
CA CYS A 21 -26.51 20.15 44.37
C CYS A 21 -25.52 21.33 44.40
N GLY A 22 -25.93 22.60 44.26
CA GLY A 22 -27.28 23.20 44.15
C GLY A 22 -27.19 24.62 43.53
N ALA A 23 -28.29 25.28 43.14
CA ALA A 23 -29.26 26.03 43.99
C ALA A 23 -28.68 27.35 44.57
N ASN A 24 -29.37 28.51 44.70
CA ASN A 24 -30.72 29.04 44.36
C ASN A 24 -30.62 30.61 44.47
N ASP A 25 -31.57 31.52 44.16
CA ASP A 25 -33.02 31.45 43.86
C ASP A 25 -33.54 32.69 43.04
N GLU A 26 -34.84 32.65 42.70
CA GLU A 26 -35.81 33.62 42.13
C GLU A 26 -35.67 35.19 42.09
N ASN A 27 -36.31 35.77 41.04
CA ASN A 27 -37.20 36.97 40.96
C ASN A 27 -36.71 38.46 40.92
N ASN A 28 -37.29 39.21 39.95
CA ASN A 28 -37.61 40.67 39.78
C ASN A 28 -36.89 41.76 40.64
N ASN A 29 -36.53 42.95 40.13
CA ASN A 29 -37.38 43.88 39.35
C ASN A 29 -36.61 45.12 38.74
N GLU A 30 -37.18 45.74 37.70
CA GLU A 30 -37.07 47.17 37.24
C GLU A 30 -35.75 47.89 36.81
N ASN A 31 -35.83 48.57 35.64
CA ASN A 31 -35.15 49.80 35.15
C ASN A 31 -33.62 49.80 34.78
N GLU A 32 -33.14 50.55 33.76
CA GLU A 32 -33.77 51.43 32.74
C GLU A 32 -32.88 51.62 31.47
N ALA A 33 -33.39 52.38 30.47
CA ALA A 33 -32.84 52.76 29.14
C ALA A 33 -32.94 51.68 28.03
N ALA A 34 -33.82 51.75 27.02
CA ALA A 34 -34.09 52.79 25.98
C ALA A 34 -32.98 52.90 24.91
N ALA A 35 -33.23 52.94 23.59
CA ALA A 35 -34.47 52.91 22.77
C ALA A 35 -34.07 52.71 21.27
N ALA A 36 -34.90 52.31 20.29
CA ALA A 36 -36.31 51.86 20.21
C ALA A 36 -36.57 51.16 18.83
N ASN A 37 -37.85 50.89 18.51
CA ASN A 37 -38.42 50.48 17.19
C ASN A 37 -38.18 51.57 16.07
N GLU A 38 -38.48 51.37 14.77
CA GLU A 38 -39.47 50.47 14.13
C GLU A 38 -39.21 50.17 12.62
N ASN A 39 -39.73 49.02 12.17
CA ASN A 39 -40.26 48.61 10.84
C ASN A 39 -39.57 48.82 9.48
N VAL A 40 -39.87 47.82 8.64
CA VAL A 40 -39.62 47.63 7.20
C VAL A 40 -40.79 48.14 6.35
N GLU A 41 -40.49 48.74 5.19
CA GLU A 41 -41.21 48.71 3.90
C GLU A 41 -40.31 49.48 2.89
N GLU A 42 -40.23 49.21 1.59
CA GLU A 42 -40.97 48.30 0.68
C GLU A 42 -39.99 47.76 -0.42
N ASN A 43 -40.49 47.11 -1.48
CA ASN A 43 -39.69 46.35 -2.48
C ASN A 43 -39.97 46.80 -3.92
N GLU A 44 -38.95 46.98 -4.79
CA GLU A 44 -39.08 46.79 -6.26
C GLU A 44 -37.74 46.71 -7.06
N GLU A 45 -37.60 45.59 -7.78
CA GLU A 45 -36.98 45.28 -9.09
C GLU A 45 -35.77 46.01 -9.75
N VAL A 46 -34.75 45.19 -10.09
CA VAL A 46 -34.14 44.94 -11.43
C VAL A 46 -33.51 46.10 -12.26
N ASN A 47 -32.20 45.99 -12.55
CA ASN A 47 -31.68 45.71 -13.92
C ASN A 47 -30.22 45.20 -13.91
N ASP A 48 -29.84 44.44 -14.95
CA ASP A 48 -28.46 43.99 -15.22
C ASP A 48 -27.52 45.13 -15.63
N GLU A 49 -26.20 44.94 -15.43
CA GLU A 49 -25.18 45.18 -16.47
C GLU A 49 -23.82 44.50 -16.14
N GLU A 50 -23.47 43.52 -16.98
CA GLU A 50 -22.15 43.01 -17.43
C GLU A 50 -20.94 42.73 -16.50
N GLU A 51 -20.26 41.65 -16.90
CA GLU A 51 -19.05 41.02 -16.38
C GLU A 51 -17.84 41.93 -16.11
N THR A 52 -17.03 41.53 -15.13
CA THR A 52 -15.65 41.13 -15.44
C THR A 52 -15.37 39.79 -14.75
N ASN A 53 -15.35 38.69 -15.51
CA ASN A 53 -14.85 37.42 -15.03
C ASN A 53 -13.33 37.52 -14.90
N ASN A 54 -12.81 37.58 -13.69
CA ASN A 54 -11.38 37.69 -13.43
C ASN A 54 -10.84 36.30 -13.06
N GLU A 55 -10.90 35.39 -14.02
CA GLU A 55 -10.16 34.13 -13.98
C GLU A 55 -8.67 34.44 -13.84
N GLU A 56 -8.18 34.37 -12.60
CA GLU A 56 -6.76 34.21 -12.34
C GLU A 56 -6.40 32.80 -12.83
N ASN A 57 -6.06 32.74 -14.11
CA ASN A 57 -5.46 31.58 -14.75
C ASN A 57 -4.12 31.32 -14.05
N GLU A 58 -4.13 30.46 -13.04
CA GLU A 58 -2.94 29.97 -12.36
C GLU A 58 -1.99 29.38 -13.42
N GLU A 59 -0.94 30.13 -13.77
CA GLU A 59 0.15 29.61 -14.58
C GLU A 59 0.79 28.50 -13.75
N VAL A 60 0.78 27.27 -14.27
CA VAL A 60 1.52 26.16 -13.66
C VAL A 60 2.99 26.57 -13.66
N ASP A 61 3.53 26.83 -12.47
CA ASP A 61 4.88 27.35 -12.26
C ASP A 61 5.89 26.25 -12.57
N GLU A 62 6.22 26.11 -13.87
CA GLU A 62 7.09 25.10 -14.46
C GLU A 62 8.34 24.92 -13.60
N GLN A 63 8.38 23.82 -12.82
CA GLN A 63 9.53 23.49 -12.01
C GLN A 63 10.74 23.31 -12.93
N PRO A 64 11.89 23.94 -12.64
CA PRO A 64 13.06 23.79 -13.51
C PRO A 64 13.52 22.34 -13.47
N GLU A 65 13.47 21.66 -14.60
CA GLU A 65 13.86 20.25 -14.76
C GLU A 65 15.20 19.95 -14.06
N THR A 66 15.23 18.91 -13.23
CA THR A 66 16.47 18.44 -12.59
C THR A 66 17.05 17.25 -13.34
N GLU A 67 18.22 17.44 -13.96
CA GLU A 67 19.09 16.36 -14.41
C GLU A 67 19.80 15.75 -13.19
N VAL A 68 19.51 14.49 -12.85
CA VAL A 68 20.26 13.74 -11.83
C VAL A 68 21.51 13.16 -12.48
N THR A 69 22.69 13.49 -11.96
CA THR A 69 23.99 13.10 -12.54
C THR A 69 24.77 12.20 -11.58
N GLU A 70 25.26 11.06 -12.08
CA GLU A 70 26.11 10.13 -11.32
C GLU A 70 27.32 10.85 -10.69
N GLY A 71 27.43 10.78 -9.36
CA GLY A 71 28.53 11.38 -8.60
C GLY A 71 28.36 12.85 -8.19
N GLU A 72 27.22 13.49 -8.48
CA GLU A 72 26.87 14.82 -7.99
C GLU A 72 25.61 14.77 -7.10
N ILE A 73 25.61 15.48 -5.96
CA ILE A 73 24.45 15.55 -5.05
C ILE A 73 23.41 16.52 -5.64
N PHE A 74 22.18 16.06 -5.86
CA PHE A 74 21.12 16.90 -6.39
C PHE A 74 20.31 17.60 -5.29
N ASN A 75 20.08 16.97 -4.13
CA ASN A 75 19.39 17.59 -3.00
C ASN A 75 20.35 18.24 -2.00
N THR A 76 21.07 19.28 -2.42
CA THR A 76 21.99 20.03 -1.54
C THR A 76 21.29 20.73 -0.38
N PHE A 77 19.97 20.93 -0.46
CA PHE A 77 19.16 21.56 0.59
C PHE A 77 19.19 20.78 1.92
N VAL A 78 19.48 19.47 1.91
CA VAL A 78 19.70 18.66 3.12
C VAL A 78 20.78 19.27 4.02
N GLY A 79 21.86 19.79 3.45
CA GLY A 79 22.94 20.43 4.20
C GLY A 79 22.57 21.80 4.76
N GLU A 80 21.69 22.54 4.08
CA GLU A 80 21.18 23.84 4.53
C GLU A 80 20.17 23.71 5.67
N GLU A 81 19.25 22.74 5.59
CA GLU A 81 18.27 22.44 6.64
C GLU A 81 18.93 21.85 7.90
N THR A 82 19.98 21.03 7.75
CA THR A 82 20.62 20.34 8.90
C THR A 82 21.83 21.07 9.51
N ASP A 83 22.40 22.08 8.83
CA ASP A 83 23.69 22.73 9.18
C ASP A 83 24.77 21.65 9.39
N GLY A 84 25.01 20.85 8.34
CA GLY A 84 25.90 19.68 8.35
C GLY A 84 26.61 19.41 7.00
N ASP A 85 27.72 18.68 7.06
CA ASP A 85 28.53 18.28 5.91
C ASP A 85 27.92 17.07 5.19
N LEU A 86 27.83 17.12 3.85
CA LEU A 86 27.24 16.08 3.00
C LEU A 86 28.30 15.20 2.30
N GLU A 87 28.06 13.90 2.24
CA GLU A 87 28.83 12.90 1.48
C GLU A 87 27.88 12.01 0.66
N LEU A 88 28.05 11.97 -0.66
CA LEU A 88 27.27 11.10 -1.54
C LEU A 88 27.72 9.64 -1.36
N ILE A 89 26.76 8.75 -1.09
CA ILE A 89 27.00 7.31 -0.89
C ILE A 89 26.63 6.51 -2.14
N TYR A 90 25.50 6.83 -2.76
CA TYR A 90 24.99 6.12 -3.93
C TYR A 90 24.03 6.99 -4.75
N THR A 91 23.93 6.73 -6.06
CA THR A 91 22.95 7.35 -6.96
C THR A 91 22.42 6.28 -7.91
N ASN A 92 21.10 6.11 -7.98
CA ASN A 92 20.44 5.40 -9.06
C ASN A 92 19.85 6.43 -10.04
N THR A 93 20.30 6.43 -11.30
CA THR A 93 19.86 7.37 -12.34
C THR A 93 18.82 6.80 -13.30
N ASP A 94 18.43 5.53 -13.12
CA ASP A 94 17.60 4.75 -14.04
C ASP A 94 16.66 3.82 -13.24
N ALA A 95 16.07 4.34 -12.15
CA ALA A 95 15.27 3.56 -11.20
C ALA A 95 13.95 3.09 -11.83
N ASN A 96 13.25 3.99 -12.53
CA ASN A 96 12.00 3.71 -13.27
C ASN A 96 10.95 2.93 -12.45
N TYR A 97 10.78 3.24 -11.15
CA TYR A 97 9.78 2.57 -10.33
C TYR A 97 8.40 3.18 -10.63
N VAL A 98 7.50 2.42 -11.26
CA VAL A 98 6.20 2.90 -11.73
C VAL A 98 5.07 2.18 -11.00
N ASN A 99 4.13 2.93 -10.42
CA ASN A 99 2.81 2.43 -10.04
C ASN A 99 1.74 3.17 -10.83
N ASP A 100 1.02 2.46 -11.71
CA ASP A 100 -0.10 2.97 -12.49
C ASP A 100 -1.42 2.51 -11.84
N MET A 101 -2.15 3.45 -11.26
CA MET A 101 -3.44 3.25 -10.60
C MET A 101 -4.56 3.70 -11.56
N ASP A 102 -4.73 2.94 -12.65
CA ASP A 102 -5.69 3.19 -13.74
C ASP A 102 -5.60 4.61 -14.33
N GLY A 103 -4.43 4.95 -14.88
CA GLY A 103 -4.16 6.28 -15.45
C GLY A 103 -3.89 7.37 -14.42
N PHE A 104 -3.76 7.01 -13.14
CA PHE A 104 -3.12 7.83 -12.12
C PHE A 104 -1.76 7.21 -11.78
N THR A 105 -0.70 7.70 -12.43
CA THR A 105 0.63 7.12 -12.35
C THR A 105 1.56 7.91 -11.43
N ILE A 106 2.32 7.20 -10.61
CA ILE A 106 3.51 7.72 -9.92
C ILE A 106 4.74 7.01 -10.50
N THR A 107 5.70 7.78 -10.99
CA THR A 107 7.02 7.28 -11.43
C THR A 107 8.10 7.84 -10.52
N VAL A 108 9.08 7.02 -10.12
CA VAL A 108 10.35 7.47 -9.53
C VAL A 108 11.44 7.24 -10.58
N GLU A 109 11.98 8.31 -11.16
CA GLU A 109 12.98 8.18 -12.23
C GLU A 109 14.37 7.86 -11.65
N ALA A 110 14.72 8.50 -10.54
CA ALA A 110 16.06 8.47 -9.96
C ALA A 110 16.04 8.72 -8.45
N TYR A 111 17.09 8.30 -7.74
CA TYR A 111 17.29 8.63 -6.33
C TYR A 111 18.76 8.70 -5.94
N GLU A 112 19.06 9.43 -4.87
CA GLU A 112 20.36 9.49 -4.22
C GLU A 112 20.28 9.07 -2.74
N VAL A 113 21.41 8.57 -2.23
CA VAL A 113 21.63 8.33 -0.80
C VAL A 113 22.79 9.20 -0.36
N VAL A 114 22.54 10.13 0.55
CA VAL A 114 23.53 11.10 1.05
C VAL A 114 23.71 10.90 2.55
N LYS A 115 24.96 10.68 2.99
CA LYS A 115 25.32 10.75 4.40
C LYS A 115 25.45 12.22 4.81
N VAL A 116 24.90 12.53 5.98
CA VAL A 116 24.98 13.86 6.62
C VAL A 116 25.79 13.72 7.90
N THR A 117 26.72 14.65 8.16
CA THR A 117 27.61 14.62 9.33
C THR A 117 27.77 16.01 9.97
N ASP A 118 28.20 16.04 11.24
CA ASP A 118 28.32 17.25 12.09
C ASP A 118 27.04 18.12 12.16
N MET A 119 25.86 17.55 11.91
CA MET A 119 24.56 18.26 11.91
C MET A 119 24.33 19.09 13.17
N HIS A 120 23.62 20.22 13.05
CA HIS A 120 23.25 20.99 14.23
C HIS A 120 22.41 20.17 15.23
N ALA A 121 22.69 20.32 16.53
CA ALA A 121 22.21 19.40 17.57
C ALA A 121 20.67 19.31 17.73
N ASN A 122 19.91 20.23 17.12
CA ASN A 122 18.44 20.12 17.07
C ASN A 122 17.96 18.94 16.22
N HIS A 123 18.73 18.52 15.21
CA HIS A 123 18.33 17.47 14.26
C HIS A 123 18.64 16.07 14.79
N ALA A 124 19.38 15.95 15.90
CA ALA A 124 19.86 14.65 16.38
C ALA A 124 18.72 13.66 16.73
N ASN A 125 17.61 14.14 17.29
CA ASN A 125 16.42 13.33 17.55
C ASN A 125 15.77 12.79 16.24
N ASN A 126 16.05 13.37 15.08
CA ASN A 126 15.62 12.86 13.77
C ASN A 126 16.51 11.71 13.27
N PHE A 127 17.67 11.49 13.89
CA PHE A 127 18.70 10.51 13.52
C PHE A 127 19.19 9.70 14.74
N GLY A 128 18.27 9.24 15.61
CA GLY A 128 18.60 8.31 16.71
C GLY A 128 19.36 8.94 17.90
N ASP A 129 19.21 10.25 18.13
CA ASP A 129 20.03 11.08 19.03
C ASP A 129 21.49 11.28 18.58
N GLU A 130 21.84 10.92 17.34
CA GLU A 130 23.18 11.10 16.75
C GLU A 130 23.29 12.36 15.87
N ARG A 131 24.52 12.86 15.64
CA ARG A 131 24.80 14.02 14.76
C ARG A 131 25.30 13.63 13.37
N GLU A 132 25.08 12.37 13.01
CA GLU A 132 25.30 11.81 11.68
C GLU A 132 24.18 10.80 11.35
N GLY A 133 23.94 10.57 10.06
CA GLY A 133 22.89 9.68 9.55
C GLY A 133 22.75 9.86 8.04
N TYR A 134 21.68 9.34 7.44
CA TYR A 134 21.51 9.40 5.98
C TYR A 134 20.16 10.01 5.59
N VAL A 135 20.15 10.71 4.46
CA VAL A 135 18.92 11.13 3.77
C VAL A 135 18.91 10.49 2.39
N VAL A 136 17.82 9.79 2.10
CA VAL A 136 17.49 9.35 0.73
C VAL A 136 16.65 10.45 0.10
N THR A 137 16.95 10.87 -1.12
CA THR A 137 16.06 11.71 -1.93
C THR A 137 15.73 11.00 -3.23
N ALA A 138 14.44 10.80 -3.51
CA ALA A 138 13.94 10.37 -4.80
C ALA A 138 13.44 11.57 -5.61
N LYS A 139 13.73 11.60 -6.92
CA LYS A 139 13.01 12.40 -7.91
C LYS A 139 11.81 11.56 -8.39
N ALA A 140 10.65 12.19 -8.52
CA ALA A 140 9.44 11.51 -8.97
C ALA A 140 8.53 12.43 -9.78
N THR A 141 7.67 11.82 -10.59
CA THR A 141 6.62 12.48 -11.36
C THR A 141 5.27 11.84 -11.03
N LEU A 142 4.25 12.68 -10.82
CA LEU A 142 2.84 12.30 -10.71
C LEU A 142 2.14 12.72 -12.00
N GLU A 143 1.45 11.79 -12.67
CA GLU A 143 0.63 12.04 -13.85
C GLU A 143 -0.79 11.50 -13.63
N ASN A 144 -1.80 12.39 -13.70
CA ASN A 144 -3.21 12.01 -13.74
C ASN A 144 -3.73 12.16 -15.17
N THR A 145 -3.70 11.08 -15.96
CA THR A 145 -4.21 11.06 -17.35
C THR A 145 -5.74 10.93 -17.43
N ARG A 146 -6.44 10.80 -16.29
CA ARG A 146 -7.90 10.62 -16.26
C ARG A 146 -8.64 11.90 -16.62
N ASP A 147 -9.87 11.73 -17.11
CA ASP A 147 -10.86 12.81 -17.31
C ASP A 147 -11.47 13.33 -15.97
N ASN A 148 -11.08 12.75 -14.83
CA ASN A 148 -11.56 13.12 -13.49
C ASN A 148 -10.42 13.46 -12.52
N ASP A 149 -10.77 14.22 -11.48
CA ASP A 149 -9.89 14.50 -10.35
C ASP A 149 -9.72 13.23 -9.49
N VAL A 150 -8.54 13.07 -8.87
CA VAL A 150 -8.15 11.90 -8.08
C VAL A 150 -7.63 12.34 -6.71
N TYR A 151 -7.99 11.60 -5.66
CA TYR A 151 -7.52 11.81 -4.30
C TYR A 151 -6.37 10.84 -4.01
N TYR A 152 -5.23 11.34 -3.53
CA TYR A 152 -4.05 10.51 -3.26
C TYR A 152 -3.22 11.02 -2.08
N ASN A 153 -2.93 10.14 -1.12
CA ASN A 153 -1.98 10.42 -0.05
C ASN A 153 -0.61 9.91 -0.47
N ALA A 154 0.28 10.82 -0.91
CA ALA A 154 1.63 10.49 -1.39
C ALA A 154 2.56 9.97 -0.28
N ASN A 155 2.32 8.73 0.12
CA ASN A 155 3.10 7.93 1.05
C ASN A 155 4.04 7.04 0.24
N LEU A 156 5.14 7.60 -0.23
CA LEU A 156 6.27 6.77 -0.65
C LEU A 156 7.03 6.29 0.60
N GLY A 157 7.79 5.21 0.51
CA GLY A 157 8.48 4.69 1.69
C GLY A 157 9.58 3.70 1.36
N ILE A 158 10.40 3.39 2.37
CA ILE A 158 11.45 2.37 2.28
C ILE A 158 11.21 1.37 3.42
N ARG A 159 10.79 0.15 3.08
CA ARG A 159 10.59 -0.96 4.01
C ARG A 159 11.89 -1.73 4.22
N LEU A 160 12.20 -2.01 5.49
CA LEU A 160 13.41 -2.69 5.92
C LEU A 160 13.15 -4.21 6.08
N ALA A 161 13.73 -4.91 7.05
CA ALA A 161 13.58 -6.37 7.18
C ALA A 161 12.26 -6.78 7.84
N ASP A 162 11.80 -6.05 8.88
CA ASP A 162 10.43 -6.19 9.39
C ASP A 162 9.48 -5.35 8.54
N ASN A 163 8.39 -5.94 8.06
CA ASN A 163 7.42 -5.24 7.22
C ASN A 163 6.62 -4.13 7.93
N HIS A 164 6.71 -4.06 9.27
CA HIS A 164 6.24 -2.95 10.10
C HIS A 164 7.28 -1.81 10.25
N ASN A 165 8.53 -2.02 9.83
CA ASN A 165 9.63 -1.07 9.91
C ASN A 165 9.77 -0.34 8.57
N VAL A 166 8.97 0.72 8.39
CA VAL A 166 8.95 1.55 7.18
C VAL A 166 9.51 2.93 7.48
N VAL A 167 10.50 3.35 6.68
CA VAL A 167 10.99 4.73 6.65
C VAL A 167 10.06 5.55 5.76
N HIS A 168 9.34 6.49 6.37
CA HIS A 168 8.43 7.41 5.70
C HIS A 168 9.07 8.78 5.41
N SER A 169 8.35 9.62 4.67
CA SER A 169 8.76 10.98 4.31
C SER A 169 9.20 11.85 5.49
N ALA A 170 10.23 12.64 5.22
CA ALA A 170 10.66 13.79 6.00
C ALA A 170 10.65 15.03 5.10
N ARG A 171 9.44 15.53 4.77
CA ARG A 171 9.18 16.71 3.89
C ARG A 171 10.05 17.93 4.19
N MET A 172 10.52 18.08 5.43
CA MET A 172 11.47 19.13 5.84
C MET A 172 12.81 19.12 5.07
N TYR A 173 13.23 17.99 4.51
CA TYR A 173 14.45 17.86 3.71
C TYR A 173 14.21 18.01 2.20
N VAL A 174 13.05 18.54 1.80
CA VAL A 174 12.72 18.90 0.40
C VAL A 174 12.44 20.41 0.36
N PRO A 175 13.08 21.20 -0.53
CA PRO A 175 12.80 22.63 -0.65
C PRO A 175 11.37 22.88 -1.17
N GLU A 176 10.73 23.98 -0.76
CA GLU A 176 9.29 24.23 -0.91
C GLU A 176 8.79 24.13 -2.37
N GLU A 177 9.61 24.56 -3.33
CA GLU A 177 9.32 24.47 -4.74
C GLU A 177 9.18 23.01 -5.24
N ARG A 178 10.01 22.09 -4.75
CA ARG A 178 10.07 20.65 -5.12
C ARG A 178 9.07 19.76 -4.39
N GLN A 179 8.31 20.29 -3.44
CA GLN A 179 7.30 19.52 -2.72
C GLN A 179 6.08 19.26 -3.61
N LEU A 180 5.47 18.07 -3.49
CA LEU A 180 4.22 17.75 -4.17
C LEU A 180 3.09 18.69 -3.70
N LYS A 181 2.28 19.20 -4.63
CA LYS A 181 1.29 20.27 -4.40
C LYS A 181 -0.11 19.81 -4.83
N ALA A 182 -0.77 19.06 -3.94
CA ALA A 182 -2.19 18.76 -4.06
C ALA A 182 -3.07 19.96 -3.69
N ASP A 183 -4.35 19.92 -4.04
CA ASP A 183 -5.35 20.86 -3.50
C ASP A 183 -5.48 20.67 -1.97
N ALA A 184 -5.22 21.74 -1.23
CA ALA A 184 -4.67 21.67 0.14
C ALA A 184 -5.67 21.23 1.21
N ASP A 185 -6.98 21.31 0.94
CA ASP A 185 -8.04 20.89 1.87
C ASP A 185 -8.35 19.38 1.79
N VAL A 186 -7.88 18.67 0.74
CA VAL A 186 -8.35 17.30 0.42
C VAL A 186 -7.32 16.31 -0.16
N ASN A 187 -6.07 16.73 -0.45
CA ASN A 187 -5.07 15.91 -1.17
C ASN A 187 -5.57 15.44 -2.57
N MET A 188 -6.22 16.36 -3.30
CA MET A 188 -6.78 16.12 -4.63
C MET A 188 -5.84 16.62 -5.73
N PHE A 189 -5.74 15.85 -6.82
CA PHE A 189 -5.01 16.17 -8.04
C PHE A 189 -6.00 16.26 -9.20
N LYS A 190 -5.95 17.34 -9.98
CA LYS A 190 -6.94 17.62 -11.02
C LYS A 190 -6.80 16.66 -12.21
N ALA A 191 -7.87 16.45 -12.97
CA ALA A 191 -7.83 15.76 -14.27
C ALA A 191 -6.73 16.34 -15.18
N ASN A 192 -6.03 15.50 -15.93
CA ASN A 192 -4.97 15.91 -16.89
C ASN A 192 -3.85 16.75 -16.24
N THR A 193 -3.39 16.37 -15.03
CA THR A 193 -2.30 17.06 -14.30
C THR A 193 -1.01 16.27 -14.33
N GLU A 194 0.13 16.94 -14.52
CA GLU A 194 1.48 16.40 -14.40
C GLU A 194 2.28 17.24 -13.39
N GLN A 195 3.04 16.61 -12.48
CA GLN A 195 3.93 17.31 -11.54
C GLN A 195 5.22 16.53 -11.25
N GLU A 196 6.38 17.12 -11.56
CA GLU A 196 7.66 16.76 -10.93
C GLU A 196 7.66 17.15 -9.43
N PHE A 197 8.15 16.25 -8.57
CA PHE A 197 8.39 16.50 -7.16
C PHE A 197 9.60 15.70 -6.64
N TRP A 198 10.07 16.03 -5.44
CA TRP A 198 11.05 15.21 -4.72
C TRP A 198 10.44 14.62 -3.45
N PHE A 199 10.89 13.41 -3.10
CA PHE A 199 10.52 12.73 -1.87
C PHE A 199 11.76 12.37 -1.05
N ALA A 200 11.93 13.01 0.11
CA ALA A 200 13.06 12.76 1.00
C ALA A 200 12.65 11.89 2.21
N SER A 201 13.49 10.92 2.56
CA SER A 201 13.34 10.01 3.71
C SER A 201 14.57 10.05 4.61
N ARG A 202 14.37 10.01 5.94
CA ARG A 202 15.45 10.08 6.95
C ARG A 202 15.78 8.68 7.49
N VAL A 203 17.05 8.32 7.49
CA VAL A 203 17.52 6.98 7.85
C VAL A 203 18.59 7.11 8.96
N THR A 204 18.42 6.39 10.07
CA THR A 204 19.47 6.33 11.13
C THR A 204 20.64 5.45 10.70
N ASN A 205 21.76 5.47 11.42
CA ASN A 205 22.85 4.53 11.14
C ASN A 205 22.39 3.08 11.32
N ASP A 206 21.67 2.74 12.40
CA ASP A 206 21.08 1.41 12.62
C ASP A 206 20.19 0.95 11.45
N GLN A 207 19.35 1.86 10.90
CA GLN A 207 18.47 1.53 9.77
C GLN A 207 19.24 1.38 8.45
N PHE A 208 20.31 2.15 8.25
CA PHE A 208 21.16 2.01 7.07
C PHE A 208 21.95 0.71 7.09
N ASP A 209 22.47 0.33 8.26
CA ASP A 209 23.11 -0.98 8.47
C ASP A 209 22.10 -2.13 8.24
N GLU A 210 20.82 -1.97 8.63
CA GLU A 210 19.74 -2.92 8.30
C GLU A 210 19.50 -3.03 6.77
N MET A 211 19.51 -1.91 6.03
CA MET A 211 19.42 -1.87 4.56
C MET A 211 20.62 -2.55 3.87
N LEU A 212 21.81 -2.49 4.47
CA LEU A 212 23.00 -3.16 3.95
C LEU A 212 22.97 -4.67 4.18
N GLU A 213 22.52 -5.12 5.36
CA GLU A 213 22.54 -6.53 5.76
C GLU A 213 21.35 -7.34 5.21
N ASN A 214 20.17 -6.73 5.06
CA ASN A 214 18.92 -7.43 4.70
C ASN A 214 18.27 -6.92 3.40
N GLY A 215 18.92 -5.99 2.70
CA GLY A 215 18.30 -5.25 1.60
C GLY A 215 17.13 -4.36 2.05
N ALA A 216 16.49 -3.70 1.09
CA ALA A 216 15.32 -2.87 1.35
C ALA A 216 14.36 -2.86 0.15
N ARG A 217 13.10 -2.47 0.40
CA ARG A 217 12.08 -2.31 -0.63
C ARG A 217 11.59 -0.87 -0.69
N TYR A 218 11.65 -0.24 -1.86
CA TYR A 218 10.98 1.03 -2.10
C TYR A 218 9.49 0.75 -2.31
N ILE A 219 8.61 1.59 -1.78
CA ILE A 219 7.15 1.43 -1.84
C ILE A 219 6.52 2.66 -2.46
N ILE A 220 5.61 2.41 -3.40
CA ILE A 220 4.65 3.38 -3.91
C ILE A 220 3.26 2.88 -3.50
N GLU A 221 2.69 3.46 -2.43
CA GLU A 221 1.37 3.06 -1.92
C GLU A 221 0.28 3.24 -2.99
N GLY A 222 -0.61 2.26 -3.11
CA GLY A 222 -1.68 2.20 -4.11
C GLY A 222 -2.95 2.98 -3.74
N ASN A 223 -2.85 3.97 -2.84
CA ASN A 223 -4.01 4.55 -2.16
C ASN A 223 -4.80 5.61 -2.99
N ALA A 224 -4.65 5.63 -4.32
CA ALA A 224 -5.40 6.56 -5.17
C ALA A 224 -6.90 6.20 -5.21
N SER A 225 -7.77 7.21 -5.23
CA SER A 225 -9.22 7.01 -5.21
C SER A 225 -9.99 8.09 -5.98
N GLU A 226 -11.14 7.74 -6.55
CA GLU A 226 -12.10 8.71 -7.09
C GLU A 226 -12.82 9.52 -5.98
N THR A 227 -12.73 9.09 -4.72
CA THR A 227 -13.40 9.77 -3.59
C THR A 227 -12.44 10.11 -2.45
N GLY A 228 -12.62 11.29 -1.85
CA GLY A 228 -11.82 11.73 -0.69
C GLY A 228 -12.08 10.95 0.60
N GLU A 229 -13.01 9.99 0.59
CA GLU A 229 -13.25 9.02 1.69
C GLU A 229 -12.43 7.72 1.48
N TYR A 230 -11.72 7.59 0.34
CA TYR A 230 -10.86 6.45 0.00
C TYR A 230 -11.59 5.08 0.00
N SER A 231 -12.88 5.08 -0.37
CA SER A 231 -13.66 3.85 -0.53
C SER A 231 -13.41 3.15 -1.86
N ASP A 232 -13.10 3.93 -2.89
CA ASP A 232 -13.14 3.49 -4.29
C ASP A 232 -11.69 3.52 -4.82
N SER A 233 -10.90 2.51 -4.44
CA SER A 233 -9.45 2.43 -4.72
C SER A 233 -9.15 2.12 -6.19
N LEU A 234 -8.23 2.86 -6.79
CA LEU A 234 -7.84 2.75 -8.20
C LEU A 234 -6.64 1.82 -8.45
N GLY A 235 -6.08 1.20 -7.41
CA GLY A 235 -4.99 0.24 -7.55
C GLY A 235 -4.54 -0.36 -6.23
N GLY A 236 -3.31 -0.87 -6.22
CA GLY A 236 -2.66 -1.46 -5.06
C GLY A 236 -1.17 -1.09 -4.98
N ASP A 237 -0.55 -1.36 -3.83
CA ASP A 237 0.87 -1.04 -3.59
C ASP A 237 1.77 -1.71 -4.64
N GLN A 238 2.83 -1.01 -5.04
CA GLN A 238 3.95 -1.59 -5.78
C GLN A 238 5.25 -1.44 -5.00
N THR A 239 6.12 -2.44 -5.11
CA THR A 239 7.34 -2.56 -4.31
C THR A 239 8.54 -2.98 -5.15
N PHE A 240 9.66 -2.28 -4.99
CA PHE A 240 10.83 -2.39 -5.86
C PHE A 240 12.10 -2.65 -5.04
N ASP A 241 13.07 -3.38 -5.57
CA ASP A 241 14.39 -3.57 -4.93
C ASP A 241 15.10 -2.23 -4.72
N PHE A 242 15.40 -1.88 -3.48
CA PHE A 242 15.99 -0.58 -3.14
C PHE A 242 17.45 -0.72 -2.73
N ASN A 243 18.33 -0.70 -3.73
CA ASN A 243 19.78 -0.71 -3.55
C ASN A 243 20.25 0.63 -2.95
N VAL A 244 21.14 0.58 -1.95
CA VAL A 244 21.76 1.77 -1.34
C VAL A 244 23.26 1.85 -1.54
N THR A 245 23.82 0.95 -2.36
CA THR A 245 25.24 0.89 -2.74
C THR A 245 25.42 0.30 -4.14
N ASP A 246 26.57 0.59 -4.77
CA ASP A 246 26.99 -0.02 -6.05
C ASP A 246 27.14 -1.55 -5.97
N GLU A 247 27.44 -2.09 -4.78
CA GLU A 247 27.64 -3.53 -4.57
C GLU A 247 26.31 -4.29 -4.71
N GLN A 248 25.27 -3.83 -3.99
CA GLN A 248 23.91 -4.36 -4.11
C GLN A 248 23.33 -4.18 -5.53
N ALA A 249 23.58 -3.01 -6.14
CA ALA A 249 23.16 -2.74 -7.53
C ALA A 249 23.84 -3.67 -8.56
N GLY A 250 25.05 -4.15 -8.28
CA GLY A 250 25.73 -5.15 -9.09
C GLY A 250 25.10 -6.54 -8.95
N GLU A 251 24.76 -6.96 -7.73
CA GLU A 251 24.16 -8.27 -7.44
C GLU A 251 22.74 -8.42 -8.01
N ALA A 252 21.97 -7.32 -8.08
CA ALA A 252 20.65 -7.28 -8.70
C ALA A 252 20.62 -7.66 -10.20
N THR A 253 21.78 -7.78 -10.88
CA THR A 253 21.83 -8.12 -12.31
C THR A 253 21.61 -9.61 -12.65
N GLU A 254 21.46 -10.49 -11.65
CA GLU A 254 20.90 -11.85 -11.82
C GLU A 254 19.50 -12.01 -11.17
N ALA A 255 18.80 -10.90 -10.87
CA ALA A 255 17.42 -10.95 -10.41
C ALA A 255 16.49 -11.54 -11.48
N HIS A 256 15.71 -12.56 -11.09
CA HIS A 256 14.60 -13.07 -11.89
C HIS A 256 13.33 -12.26 -11.62
N ASP A 257 12.48 -12.10 -12.63
CA ASP A 257 11.15 -11.49 -12.51
C ASP A 257 10.21 -12.39 -11.68
N PHE A 258 10.32 -12.32 -10.35
CA PHE A 258 9.45 -13.04 -9.45
C PHE A 258 8.02 -12.48 -9.53
N TYR A 259 7.02 -13.36 -9.57
CA TYR A 259 5.61 -13.01 -9.51
C TYR A 259 5.28 -12.20 -8.24
N ARG A 260 4.31 -11.28 -8.31
CA ARG A 260 4.00 -10.35 -7.21
C ARG A 260 3.34 -11.07 -6.04
N ASP A 261 4.15 -11.40 -5.03
CA ASP A 261 3.69 -11.94 -3.76
C ASP A 261 4.28 -11.19 -2.56
N ASP A 262 3.63 -11.34 -1.42
CA ASP A 262 3.97 -10.62 -0.19
C ASP A 262 5.35 -10.97 0.36
N PHE A 263 5.96 -12.11 0.01
CA PHE A 263 7.29 -12.45 0.54
C PHE A 263 8.35 -11.55 -0.08
N THR A 264 8.19 -11.21 -1.38
CA THR A 264 8.97 -10.16 -2.04
C THR A 264 8.56 -8.78 -1.49
N ALA A 265 7.27 -8.45 -1.52
CA ALA A 265 6.81 -7.09 -1.24
C ALA A 265 7.04 -6.65 0.22
N ASN A 266 6.90 -7.57 1.18
CA ASN A 266 7.14 -7.34 2.60
C ASN A 266 8.62 -7.56 3.00
N ASN A 267 9.53 -7.77 2.05
CA ASN A 267 10.97 -8.02 2.27
C ASN A 267 11.25 -9.14 3.28
N MET A 268 10.58 -10.29 3.14
CA MET A 268 10.56 -11.33 4.19
C MET A 268 11.78 -12.27 4.19
N GLY A 269 12.60 -12.23 3.14
CA GLY A 269 13.74 -13.14 2.94
C GLY A 269 14.15 -13.27 1.48
N GLU A 270 15.21 -14.05 1.24
CA GLU A 270 15.75 -14.34 -0.08
C GLU A 270 14.93 -15.40 -0.82
N LYS A 271 14.87 -15.28 -2.16
CA LYS A 271 14.29 -16.28 -3.07
C LYS A 271 15.32 -16.76 -4.07
N THR A 272 15.30 -18.04 -4.40
CA THR A 272 16.02 -18.61 -5.55
C THR A 272 15.02 -19.37 -6.42
N LEU A 273 14.76 -18.89 -7.64
CA LEU A 273 13.92 -19.59 -8.61
C LEU A 273 14.61 -20.91 -9.01
N PHE A 274 13.89 -22.03 -8.94
CA PHE A 274 14.41 -23.32 -9.41
C PHE A 274 13.57 -23.95 -10.53
N ALA A 275 12.29 -23.57 -10.66
CA ALA A 275 11.46 -23.91 -11.82
C ALA A 275 10.42 -22.81 -12.08
N GLU A 276 10.12 -22.58 -13.35
CA GLU A 276 9.03 -21.72 -13.81
C GLU A 276 8.35 -22.37 -15.02
N VAL A 277 7.02 -22.41 -15.00
CA VAL A 277 6.20 -22.82 -16.16
C VAL A 277 5.28 -21.65 -16.52
N ALA A 278 5.81 -20.75 -17.33
CA ALA A 278 5.06 -19.69 -18.00
C ALA A 278 4.21 -20.26 -19.17
N ASP A 279 3.31 -19.44 -19.70
CA ASP A 279 2.42 -19.76 -20.83
C ASP A 279 1.52 -21.00 -20.63
N LEU A 280 1.24 -21.42 -19.39
CA LEU A 280 0.40 -22.59 -19.08
C LEU A 280 -1.01 -22.44 -19.65
N ASN A 281 -1.64 -21.29 -19.41
CA ASN A 281 -2.95 -20.88 -19.93
C ASN A 281 -4.06 -21.95 -19.79
N ASP A 282 -4.06 -22.74 -18.71
CA ASP A 282 -5.17 -23.67 -18.44
C ASP A 282 -6.35 -22.94 -17.82
N SER A 283 -7.56 -23.23 -18.28
CA SER A 283 -8.73 -22.37 -18.06
C SER A 283 -10.00 -23.17 -17.78
N GLN A 284 -10.72 -22.79 -16.72
CA GLN A 284 -11.94 -23.45 -16.25
C GLN A 284 -13.05 -22.42 -15.99
N GLU A 285 -14.31 -22.82 -16.21
CA GLU A 285 -15.50 -21.95 -16.12
C GLU A 285 -16.50 -22.49 -15.08
N LEU A 286 -17.00 -21.63 -14.18
CA LEU A 286 -18.02 -21.94 -13.18
C LEU A 286 -19.11 -20.85 -13.14
N GLU A 287 -20.32 -21.21 -13.60
CA GLU A 287 -21.54 -20.38 -13.55
C GLU A 287 -21.40 -18.91 -14.03
N GLY A 288 -20.44 -18.65 -14.94
CA GLY A 288 -20.17 -17.34 -15.55
C GLY A 288 -18.84 -16.72 -15.15
N VAL A 289 -18.14 -17.26 -14.16
CA VAL A 289 -16.76 -16.87 -13.82
C VAL A 289 -15.79 -17.80 -14.54
N THR A 290 -14.86 -17.25 -15.31
CA THR A 290 -13.72 -17.98 -15.87
C THR A 290 -12.49 -17.68 -15.03
N ALA A 291 -11.69 -18.70 -14.72
CA ALA A 291 -10.38 -18.53 -14.12
C ALA A 291 -9.32 -19.27 -14.95
N THR A 292 -8.19 -18.63 -15.18
CA THR A 292 -7.11 -19.12 -16.05
C THR A 292 -5.78 -19.05 -15.32
N VAL A 293 -5.12 -20.20 -15.13
CA VAL A 293 -3.75 -20.25 -14.59
C VAL A 293 -2.78 -19.98 -15.73
N GLU A 294 -2.24 -18.76 -15.78
CA GLU A 294 -1.33 -18.32 -16.84
C GLU A 294 0.07 -18.90 -16.67
N GLY A 295 0.52 -19.11 -15.42
CA GLY A 295 1.81 -19.72 -15.12
C GLY A 295 2.05 -19.96 -13.63
N VAL A 296 3.14 -20.67 -13.33
CA VAL A 296 3.59 -20.98 -11.97
C VAL A 296 5.10 -20.79 -11.81
N GLN A 297 5.52 -20.24 -10.66
CA GLN A 297 6.91 -20.19 -10.23
C GLN A 297 7.11 -21.02 -8.95
N TYR A 298 8.23 -21.73 -8.89
CA TYR A 298 8.69 -22.50 -7.73
C TYR A 298 10.05 -21.98 -7.26
N VAL A 299 10.09 -21.48 -6.03
CA VAL A 299 11.27 -20.86 -5.44
C VAL A 299 11.68 -21.57 -4.16
N ASP A 300 12.99 -21.70 -3.95
CA ASP A 300 13.54 -21.89 -2.61
C ASP A 300 13.48 -20.57 -1.85
N PHE A 301 13.12 -20.61 -0.57
CA PHE A 301 12.96 -19.43 0.26
C PHE A 301 13.77 -19.53 1.56
N VAL A 302 14.49 -18.46 1.90
CA VAL A 302 15.25 -18.31 3.14
C VAL A 302 14.78 -17.05 3.87
N PRO A 303 14.06 -17.15 5.00
CA PRO A 303 13.66 -15.99 5.78
C PRO A 303 14.87 -15.19 6.29
N ASN A 304 14.79 -13.86 6.31
CA ASN A 304 15.78 -13.02 6.99
C ASN A 304 15.59 -13.05 8.53
N GLU A 305 16.55 -12.53 9.30
CA GLU A 305 16.55 -12.64 10.78
C GLU A 305 15.28 -12.03 11.40
N ALA A 306 14.77 -10.93 10.85
CA ALA A 306 13.53 -10.28 11.30
C ALA A 306 12.29 -11.18 11.13
N ASN A 307 12.30 -12.11 10.17
CA ASN A 307 11.17 -12.96 9.84
C ASN A 307 11.32 -14.44 10.26
N GLU A 308 12.52 -14.94 10.60
CA GLU A 308 12.75 -16.33 11.06
C GLU A 308 11.68 -16.84 12.03
N ALA A 309 11.32 -16.02 13.03
CA ALA A 309 10.36 -16.37 14.07
C ALA A 309 8.96 -16.74 13.51
N ARG A 310 8.55 -16.14 12.38
CA ARG A 310 7.28 -16.41 11.69
C ARG A 310 7.29 -17.83 11.08
N PHE A 311 8.46 -18.29 10.64
CA PHE A 311 8.68 -19.61 10.02
C PHE A 311 9.15 -20.69 11.00
N SER A 312 9.20 -20.39 12.31
CA SER A 312 9.65 -21.33 13.35
C SER A 312 8.92 -22.70 13.36
N ASN A 313 7.68 -22.78 12.84
CA ASN A 313 6.94 -24.03 12.66
C ASN A 313 7.53 -24.99 11.60
N PHE A 314 8.50 -24.55 10.81
CA PHE A 314 9.24 -25.37 9.85
C PHE A 314 10.43 -26.09 10.50
N GLU A 315 10.71 -25.85 11.79
CA GLU A 315 11.76 -26.52 12.60
C GLU A 315 13.19 -26.45 12.02
N GLY A 316 13.45 -25.53 11.09
CA GLY A 316 14.74 -25.39 10.38
C GLY A 316 14.90 -26.29 9.14
N GLU A 317 13.80 -26.79 8.59
CA GLU A 317 13.76 -27.48 7.30
C GLU A 317 13.64 -26.48 6.15
N ASP A 318 14.30 -26.75 5.01
CA ASP A 318 14.25 -25.91 3.81
C ASP A 318 12.80 -25.62 3.36
N ILE A 319 12.54 -24.39 2.92
CA ILE A 319 11.22 -23.91 2.52
C ILE A 319 11.15 -23.78 0.99
N VAL A 320 10.06 -24.29 0.41
CA VAL A 320 9.67 -24.02 -0.98
C VAL A 320 8.41 -23.16 -0.98
N ILE A 321 8.37 -22.14 -1.83
CA ILE A 321 7.16 -21.38 -2.14
C ILE A 321 6.77 -21.64 -3.60
N LEU A 322 5.48 -21.90 -3.82
CA LEU A 322 4.82 -21.87 -5.12
C LEU A 322 4.03 -20.57 -5.19
N THR A 323 4.18 -19.82 -6.29
CA THR A 323 3.30 -18.68 -6.63
C THR A 323 2.67 -18.96 -7.98
N ALA A 324 1.33 -19.00 -8.06
CA ALA A 324 0.57 -19.22 -9.28
C ALA A 324 -0.09 -17.92 -9.75
N LYS A 325 0.09 -17.54 -11.01
CA LYS A 325 -0.59 -16.38 -11.62
C LYS A 325 -1.94 -16.82 -12.18
N LEU A 326 -3.01 -16.23 -11.67
CA LEU A 326 -4.39 -16.48 -12.05
C LEU A 326 -5.01 -15.20 -12.64
N LEU A 327 -5.53 -15.29 -13.86
CA LEU A 327 -6.46 -14.31 -14.41
C LEU A 327 -7.90 -14.76 -14.12
N VAL A 328 -8.76 -13.85 -13.67
CA VAL A 328 -10.18 -14.14 -13.41
C VAL A 328 -11.05 -13.17 -14.19
N ASP A 329 -11.96 -13.70 -15.00
CA ASP A 329 -12.94 -12.95 -15.81
C ASP A 329 -14.35 -13.22 -15.25
N ASN A 330 -15.08 -12.16 -14.84
CA ASN A 330 -16.44 -12.28 -14.30
C ASN A 330 -17.50 -11.95 -15.36
N GLU A 331 -17.95 -12.92 -16.15
CA GLU A 331 -19.14 -12.79 -17.03
C GLU A 331 -20.47 -13.17 -16.33
N SER A 332 -20.48 -13.35 -15.00
CA SER A 332 -21.70 -13.68 -14.23
C SER A 332 -22.58 -12.46 -13.95
N ASP A 333 -23.76 -12.65 -13.34
CA ASP A 333 -24.64 -11.56 -12.87
C ASP A 333 -24.46 -11.16 -11.40
N GLU A 334 -23.42 -11.69 -10.72
CA GLU A 334 -23.06 -11.38 -9.32
C GLU A 334 -21.67 -10.70 -9.24
N THR A 335 -21.40 -9.93 -8.18
CA THR A 335 -20.06 -9.36 -7.91
C THR A 335 -19.18 -10.38 -7.20
N VAL A 336 -17.95 -10.58 -7.68
CA VAL A 336 -17.02 -11.62 -7.20
C VAL A 336 -15.82 -10.99 -6.50
N SER A 337 -15.61 -11.33 -5.23
CA SER A 337 -14.50 -10.83 -4.44
C SER A 337 -13.24 -11.67 -4.61
N LEU A 338 -12.19 -11.09 -5.21
CA LEU A 338 -10.85 -11.67 -5.27
C LEU A 338 -10.16 -11.65 -3.90
N PHE A 339 -10.46 -10.64 -3.06
CA PHE A 339 -9.96 -10.58 -1.69
C PHE A 339 -10.47 -11.73 -0.82
N MET A 340 -11.68 -12.25 -1.09
CA MET A 340 -12.27 -13.41 -0.41
C MET A 340 -12.00 -14.77 -1.10
N LEU A 341 -11.10 -14.80 -2.10
CA LEU A 341 -10.81 -15.99 -2.91
C LEU A 341 -10.01 -17.04 -2.13
N ASP A 342 -10.72 -17.99 -1.52
CA ASP A 342 -10.11 -19.21 -0.99
C ASP A 342 -9.37 -19.97 -2.11
N SER A 343 -8.26 -20.62 -1.74
CA SER A 343 -7.57 -21.56 -2.62
C SER A 343 -6.71 -22.53 -1.83
N MET A 344 -6.45 -23.70 -2.42
CA MET A 344 -5.68 -24.78 -1.79
C MET A 344 -4.90 -25.57 -2.84
N VAL A 345 -3.65 -25.94 -2.51
CA VAL A 345 -2.94 -26.98 -3.25
C VAL A 345 -3.11 -28.33 -2.56
N ASN A 346 -3.63 -29.28 -3.32
CA ASN A 346 -3.86 -30.67 -2.94
C ASN A 346 -2.83 -31.56 -3.65
N ALA A 347 -2.05 -32.32 -2.89
CA ALA A 347 -0.92 -33.09 -3.38
C ALA A 347 -1.17 -34.60 -3.25
N ASN A 348 -0.93 -35.36 -4.33
CA ASN A 348 -1.14 -36.82 -4.42
C ASN A 348 -2.51 -37.31 -3.88
N ASP A 349 -3.64 -36.71 -4.30
CA ASP A 349 -4.99 -37.08 -3.81
C ASP A 349 -5.12 -37.04 -2.27
N GLY A 350 -4.61 -35.97 -1.65
CA GLY A 350 -4.77 -35.67 -0.24
C GLY A 350 -3.66 -36.16 0.71
N GLU A 351 -2.49 -36.57 0.20
CA GLU A 351 -1.31 -36.80 1.05
C GLU A 351 -0.76 -35.49 1.63
N GLY A 352 -0.87 -34.39 0.87
CA GLY A 352 -0.65 -33.01 1.33
C GLY A 352 -1.83 -32.11 0.98
N ARG A 353 -2.18 -31.17 1.86
CA ARG A 353 -3.17 -30.11 1.58
C ARG A 353 -2.69 -28.79 2.19
N TYR A 354 -2.51 -27.79 1.34
CA TYR A 354 -1.84 -26.53 1.64
C TYR A 354 -2.79 -25.39 1.29
N LEU A 355 -3.37 -24.72 2.29
CA LEU A 355 -4.09 -23.46 2.09
C LEU A 355 -3.15 -22.42 1.47
N SER A 356 -3.71 -21.49 0.70
CA SER A 356 -3.01 -20.27 0.36
C SER A 356 -2.54 -19.55 1.63
N SER A 357 -1.31 -19.07 1.57
CA SER A 357 -0.70 -18.31 2.64
C SER A 357 -1.23 -16.88 2.66
N THR A 358 -0.94 -16.13 3.73
CA THR A 358 -1.23 -14.69 3.85
C THR A 358 -0.35 -13.82 2.93
N GLY A 359 0.09 -14.37 1.80
CA GLY A 359 0.91 -13.68 0.81
C GLY A 359 0.44 -13.88 -0.61
N SER A 360 -0.87 -14.09 -0.78
CA SER A 360 -1.52 -14.02 -2.08
C SER A 360 -1.90 -12.55 -2.35
N SER A 361 -1.63 -12.06 -3.55
CA SER A 361 -1.82 -10.64 -3.93
C SER A 361 -2.85 -10.51 -5.05
N VAL A 362 -3.63 -9.43 -5.10
CA VAL A 362 -4.68 -9.20 -6.12
C VAL A 362 -4.53 -7.83 -6.78
N SER A 363 -4.98 -7.69 -8.04
CA SER A 363 -5.00 -6.39 -8.74
C SER A 363 -6.06 -5.43 -8.17
N GLN A 364 -7.20 -5.98 -7.76
CA GLN A 364 -8.33 -5.27 -7.15
C GLN A 364 -9.09 -6.22 -6.20
N ASN A 365 -9.83 -5.67 -5.24
CA ASN A 365 -10.53 -6.49 -4.23
C ASN A 365 -11.72 -7.27 -4.81
N ASP A 366 -12.49 -6.65 -5.72
CA ASP A 366 -13.76 -7.17 -6.22
C ASP A 366 -13.90 -6.94 -7.74
N LEU A 367 -14.62 -7.84 -8.42
CA LEU A 367 -14.96 -7.79 -9.85
C LEU A 367 -16.47 -7.63 -10.03
N GLU A 368 -16.92 -6.50 -10.58
CA GLU A 368 -18.29 -6.35 -11.06
C GLU A 368 -18.55 -7.22 -12.33
N PRO A 369 -19.82 -7.54 -12.65
CA PRO A 369 -20.20 -8.15 -13.91
C PRO A 369 -19.60 -7.46 -15.16
N GLY A 370 -18.75 -8.19 -15.88
CA GLY A 370 -18.02 -7.73 -17.06
C GLY A 370 -16.60 -7.22 -16.80
N GLN A 371 -16.09 -7.33 -15.56
CA GLN A 371 -14.71 -7.01 -15.21
C GLN A 371 -13.82 -8.25 -15.14
N SER A 372 -12.51 -8.02 -15.23
CA SER A 372 -11.45 -9.03 -15.07
C SER A 372 -10.37 -8.51 -14.12
N GLY A 373 -9.64 -9.41 -13.45
CA GLY A 373 -8.53 -9.03 -12.56
C GLY A 373 -7.54 -10.17 -12.33
N GLU A 374 -6.36 -9.83 -11.82
CA GLU A 374 -5.30 -10.79 -11.52
C GLU A 374 -5.28 -11.17 -10.03
N ALA A 375 -4.97 -12.43 -9.75
CA ALA A 375 -4.65 -12.94 -8.43
C ALA A 375 -3.38 -13.81 -8.48
N TYR A 376 -2.47 -13.56 -7.56
CA TYR A 376 -1.23 -14.31 -7.36
C TYR A 376 -1.43 -15.18 -6.12
N LEU A 377 -1.54 -16.50 -6.30
CA LEU A 377 -1.90 -17.45 -5.23
C LEU A 377 -0.66 -18.17 -4.71
N THR A 378 -0.34 -17.97 -3.43
CA THR A 378 0.99 -18.28 -2.88
C THR A 378 0.95 -19.33 -1.77
N PHE A 379 1.69 -20.44 -1.92
CA PHE A 379 1.62 -21.64 -1.08
C PHE A 379 3.01 -22.05 -0.54
N ILE A 380 3.10 -22.42 0.74
CA ILE A 380 4.37 -22.72 1.42
C ILE A 380 4.51 -24.20 1.78
N PHE A 381 5.63 -24.82 1.43
CA PHE A 381 5.93 -26.23 1.64
C PHE A 381 7.23 -26.42 2.43
N GLN A 382 7.32 -27.48 3.24
CA GLN A 382 8.63 -28.02 3.64
C GLN A 382 9.19 -28.81 2.46
N LYS A 383 10.38 -28.46 1.97
CA LYS A 383 10.98 -28.99 0.73
C LYS A 383 11.07 -30.52 0.69
N LYS A 384 11.31 -31.16 1.84
CA LYS A 384 11.32 -32.63 2.00
C LYS A 384 9.99 -33.32 1.65
N TYR A 385 8.86 -32.61 1.70
CA TYR A 385 7.54 -33.12 1.28
C TYR A 385 7.24 -32.72 -0.16
N PHE A 386 7.59 -31.49 -0.57
CA PHE A 386 7.49 -31.07 -1.97
C PHE A 386 8.21 -32.06 -2.91
N ASN A 387 9.45 -32.42 -2.58
CA ASN A 387 10.32 -33.34 -3.34
C ASN A 387 9.85 -34.82 -3.37
N ILE A 388 8.67 -35.15 -2.84
CA ILE A 388 8.09 -36.51 -2.92
C ILE A 388 6.65 -36.54 -3.49
N TYR A 389 6.13 -35.40 -3.93
CA TYR A 389 4.85 -35.37 -4.65
C TYR A 389 5.08 -35.66 -6.14
N ASP A 390 4.17 -36.47 -6.72
CA ASP A 390 4.12 -36.80 -8.15
C ASP A 390 3.04 -35.94 -8.87
N GLU A 391 2.11 -35.36 -8.12
CA GLU A 391 0.94 -34.62 -8.61
C GLU A 391 0.57 -33.48 -7.65
N LEU A 392 0.39 -32.26 -8.18
CA LEU A 392 -0.18 -31.11 -7.46
C LEU A 392 -1.44 -30.64 -8.19
N LYS A 393 -2.50 -30.36 -7.44
CA LYS A 393 -3.76 -29.80 -7.94
C LYS A 393 -4.08 -28.49 -7.22
N LEU A 394 -4.40 -27.45 -7.97
CA LEU A 394 -4.87 -26.18 -7.44
C LEU A 394 -6.40 -26.18 -7.41
N GLU A 395 -6.95 -26.19 -6.20
CA GLU A 395 -8.36 -25.97 -5.90
C GLU A 395 -8.57 -24.44 -5.74
N VAL A 396 -9.45 -23.82 -6.53
CA VAL A 396 -9.73 -22.38 -6.52
C VAL A 396 -11.20 -22.13 -6.17
N GLY A 397 -11.44 -21.25 -5.19
CA GLY A 397 -12.75 -20.97 -4.63
C GLY A 397 -12.99 -21.70 -3.29
N PRO A 398 -14.26 -21.75 -2.81
CA PRO A 398 -15.45 -21.28 -3.51
C PRO A 398 -15.54 -19.76 -3.56
N PHE A 399 -16.01 -19.23 -4.68
CA PHE A 399 -16.15 -17.79 -4.92
C PHE A 399 -17.23 -17.14 -4.04
N ARG A 400 -17.01 -15.88 -3.66
CA ARG A 400 -17.85 -15.12 -2.73
C ARG A 400 -18.05 -13.68 -3.15
N ASP A 401 -19.08 -13.04 -2.59
CA ASP A 401 -19.19 -11.56 -2.54
C ASP A 401 -18.35 -10.96 -1.39
N ALA A 402 -18.31 -9.62 -1.31
CA ALA A 402 -17.62 -8.89 -0.25
C ALA A 402 -18.24 -9.12 1.15
N GLU A 403 -19.54 -9.46 1.22
CA GLU A 403 -20.23 -9.94 2.42
C GLU A 403 -19.92 -11.41 2.78
N ALA A 404 -18.99 -12.05 2.08
CA ALA A 404 -18.55 -13.44 2.24
C ALA A 404 -19.68 -14.49 2.12
N GLN A 405 -20.72 -14.21 1.33
CA GLN A 405 -21.73 -15.19 0.92
C GLN A 405 -21.16 -16.10 -0.17
N ASP A 406 -21.53 -17.38 -0.12
CA ASP A 406 -21.21 -18.38 -1.14
C ASP A 406 -22.10 -18.20 -2.38
N LEU A 407 -21.50 -17.82 -3.52
CA LEU A 407 -22.21 -17.57 -4.77
C LEU A 407 -22.60 -18.89 -5.48
N PHE A 408 -21.64 -19.82 -5.61
CA PHE A 408 -21.76 -20.97 -6.49
C PHE A 408 -22.04 -22.31 -5.78
N LYS A 409 -22.50 -22.27 -4.52
CA LYS A 409 -23.00 -23.40 -3.71
C LYS A 409 -21.87 -24.29 -3.17
N GLY A 410 -20.70 -23.72 -2.91
CA GLY A 410 -19.50 -24.43 -2.48
C GLY A 410 -18.87 -25.24 -3.60
N LEU A 411 -18.96 -24.75 -4.84
CA LEU A 411 -18.24 -25.32 -5.99
C LEU A 411 -16.91 -24.59 -6.17
N GLU A 412 -15.90 -25.36 -6.55
CA GLU A 412 -14.49 -25.00 -6.70
C GLU A 412 -14.04 -25.37 -8.12
N LEU A 413 -13.05 -24.66 -8.65
CA LEU A 413 -12.34 -25.02 -9.88
C LEU A 413 -11.09 -25.83 -9.54
N GLU A 414 -10.69 -26.77 -10.40
CA GLU A 414 -9.54 -27.65 -10.19
C GLU A 414 -8.60 -27.60 -11.42
N PHE A 415 -7.32 -27.32 -11.19
CA PHE A 415 -6.28 -27.24 -12.21
C PHE A 415 -5.11 -28.18 -11.86
N ASP A 416 -4.54 -28.88 -12.85
CA ASP A 416 -3.35 -29.70 -12.67
C ASP A 416 -2.08 -28.83 -12.77
N LEU A 417 -1.30 -28.72 -11.69
CA LEU A 417 -0.08 -27.91 -11.68
C LEU A 417 1.17 -28.73 -12.08
N PRO A 418 2.04 -28.21 -12.96
CA PRO A 418 3.21 -28.93 -13.45
C PRO A 418 4.37 -28.94 -12.44
N LEU A 419 4.89 -30.13 -12.14
CA LEU A 419 6.17 -30.33 -11.44
C LEU A 419 7.29 -30.60 -12.45
N GLU A 420 8.48 -30.00 -12.26
CA GLU A 420 9.71 -30.23 -13.03
C GLU A 420 10.84 -30.86 -12.20
#